data_AF-W1DFL3-F1
#
_entry.id   AF-W1DFL3-F1
#
_cell.length_a   1.000
_cell.length_b   1.000
_cell.length_c   1.000
_cell.angle_alpha   90.00
_cell.angle_beta   90.00
_cell.angle_gamma   90.00
#
_symmetry.space_group_name_H-M   'P 1'
#
loop_
_entity.id
_entity.type
_entity.pdbx_description
1 polymer ?
#
loop_
_entity_poly.entity_id
_entity_poly.type
_entity_poly.pdbx_seq_one_letter_code
_entity_poly.pdbx_strand_id
1 'polypeptide(L)'
;MGDYYVRQLRGSAPLINDPLLVQYINGLGMRLVAHANSVRTPFHFYLINNDQINAFAFFGGNVVLHSALFRYSDNESELASVMAHEISHVTQRHLARAMEDQKRNAPLTWVGALGSILLAMASPQAGMAALTGTLAGTQQGMISFTRQNEEEADRIGIQVLQRSGFDPQAMPMFMGKLLDESRYSTRPPEMLLTHPLPESRLADARNRANQMRPVVVQSSADFYLAKARTLGMYTNGDNKLGTDLLNAWDKGNIRQQHAAQYGRALLAMESNNFDQARKTLQPLLNADPQNAWYLDLATDIDLGQKKTSDAINRLKRPRAAY
;
A
#
# COMPACT_ATOMS: atom_id res chain seq x y z
N MET A 1 -21.33 -9.19 3.76
CA MET A 1 -20.91 -7.91 4.40
C MET A 1 -19.68 -7.31 3.73
N GLY A 2 -18.58 -8.05 3.51
CA GLY A 2 -17.40 -7.52 2.81
C GLY A 2 -17.72 -6.81 1.48
N ASP A 3 -18.46 -7.46 0.58
CA ASP A 3 -18.85 -6.87 -0.72
C ASP A 3 -19.66 -5.58 -0.60
N TYR A 4 -20.44 -5.42 0.47
CA TYR A 4 -21.19 -4.19 0.72
C TYR A 4 -20.24 -3.03 1.02
N TYR A 5 -19.27 -3.24 1.92
CA TYR A 5 -18.27 -2.21 2.24
C TYR A 5 -17.33 -1.92 1.07
N VAL A 6 -16.96 -2.93 0.28
CA VAL A 6 -16.19 -2.71 -0.97
C VAL A 6 -16.98 -1.83 -1.95
N ARG A 7 -18.29 -2.04 -2.11
CA ARG A 7 -19.14 -1.18 -2.96
C ARG A 7 -19.21 0.25 -2.44
N GLN A 8 -19.33 0.45 -1.12
CA GLN A 8 -19.29 1.78 -0.53
C GLN A 8 -17.93 2.46 -0.74
N LEU A 9 -16.84 1.73 -0.47
CA LEU A 9 -15.48 2.19 -0.66
C LEU A 9 -15.23 2.61 -2.12
N ARG A 10 -15.64 1.80 -3.11
CA ARG A 10 -15.56 2.14 -4.54
C ARG A 10 -16.37 3.39 -4.93
N GLY A 11 -17.50 3.65 -4.27
CA GLY A 11 -18.38 4.76 -4.58
C GLY A 11 -18.01 6.09 -3.90
N SER A 12 -17.13 6.06 -2.89
CA SER A 12 -16.90 7.22 -2.01
C SER A 12 -15.45 7.51 -1.66
N ALA A 13 -14.53 6.54 -1.79
CA ALA A 13 -13.12 6.73 -1.52
C ALA A 13 -12.31 6.93 -2.82
N PRO A 14 -11.20 7.68 -2.79
CA PRO A 14 -10.36 7.91 -3.95
C PRO A 14 -9.48 6.68 -4.26
N LEU A 15 -10.08 5.59 -4.73
CA LEU A 15 -9.35 4.37 -5.10
C LEU A 15 -8.44 4.62 -6.31
N ILE A 16 -7.22 4.09 -6.20
CA ILE A 16 -6.31 3.98 -7.33
C ILE A 16 -6.65 2.68 -8.08
N ASN A 17 -7.24 2.83 -9.27
CA ASN A 17 -7.62 1.73 -10.16
C ASN A 17 -6.60 1.53 -11.31
N ASP A 18 -5.38 2.03 -11.14
CA ASP A 18 -4.28 1.83 -12.08
C ASP A 18 -3.97 0.33 -12.26
N PRO A 19 -4.00 -0.22 -13.48
CA PRO A 19 -3.79 -1.65 -13.69
C PRO A 19 -2.46 -2.18 -13.16
N LEU A 20 -1.37 -1.42 -13.30
CA LEU A 20 -0.03 -1.83 -12.88
C LEU A 20 0.09 -1.81 -11.35
N LEU A 21 -0.39 -0.75 -10.69
CA LEU A 21 -0.36 -0.67 -9.22
C LEU A 21 -1.28 -1.69 -8.58
N VAL A 22 -2.48 -1.90 -9.13
CA VAL A 22 -3.43 -2.92 -8.64
C VAL A 22 -2.81 -4.31 -8.79
N GLN A 23 -2.22 -4.62 -9.95
CA GLN A 23 -1.54 -5.89 -10.18
C GLN A 23 -0.36 -6.09 -9.22
N TYR A 24 0.48 -5.08 -9.03
CA TYR A 24 1.63 -5.14 -8.13
C TYR A 24 1.20 -5.39 -6.68
N ILE A 25 0.29 -4.57 -6.14
CA ILE A 25 -0.16 -4.69 -4.75
C ILE A 25 -0.87 -6.02 -4.49
N ASN A 26 -1.71 -6.50 -5.43
CA ASN A 26 -2.33 -7.81 -5.27
C ASN A 26 -1.32 -8.95 -5.46
N GLY A 27 -0.35 -8.83 -6.35
CA GLY A 27 0.73 -9.81 -6.51
C GLY A 27 1.57 -9.97 -5.24
N LEU A 28 2.01 -8.85 -4.65
CA LEU A 28 2.73 -8.83 -3.38
C LEU A 28 1.87 -9.39 -2.24
N GLY A 29 0.63 -8.96 -2.14
CA GLY A 29 -0.30 -9.40 -1.11
C GLY A 29 -0.61 -10.90 -1.20
N MET A 30 -0.85 -11.42 -2.41
CA MET A 30 -1.11 -12.84 -2.60
C MET A 30 0.14 -13.70 -2.36
N ARG A 31 1.34 -13.20 -2.63
CA ARG A 31 2.60 -13.84 -2.19
C ARG A 31 2.63 -13.98 -0.66
N LEU A 32 2.23 -12.96 0.09
CA LEU A 32 2.17 -13.04 1.56
C LEU A 32 1.09 -14.03 2.03
N VAL A 33 -0.11 -13.96 1.45
CA VAL A 33 -1.24 -14.85 1.79
C VAL A 33 -0.89 -16.32 1.55
N ALA A 34 -0.15 -16.64 0.49
CA ALA A 34 0.29 -18.01 0.19
C ALA A 34 1.18 -18.64 1.27
N HIS A 35 1.82 -17.81 2.11
CA HIS A 35 2.66 -18.23 3.23
C HIS A 35 2.03 -17.95 4.61
N ALA A 36 0.78 -17.48 4.64
CA ALA A 36 0.02 -17.28 5.85
C ALA A 36 -0.69 -18.57 6.29
N ASN A 37 -0.85 -18.74 7.61
CA ASN A 37 -1.61 -19.86 8.17
C ASN A 37 -3.09 -19.48 8.28
N SER A 38 -3.98 -20.48 8.34
CA SER A 38 -5.40 -20.28 8.66
C SER A 38 -6.17 -19.31 7.74
N VAL A 39 -5.74 -19.20 6.48
CA VAL A 39 -6.45 -18.43 5.44
C VAL A 39 -7.77 -19.15 5.12
N ARG A 40 -8.90 -18.48 5.36
CA ARG A 40 -10.26 -19.03 5.14
C ARG A 40 -11.10 -18.22 4.16
N THR A 41 -10.56 -17.15 3.62
CA THR A 41 -11.25 -16.23 2.70
C THR A 41 -10.31 -15.83 1.57
N PRO A 42 -10.84 -15.52 0.38
CA PRO A 42 -10.04 -14.85 -0.64
C PRO A 42 -9.54 -13.50 -0.12
N PHE A 43 -8.39 -13.05 -0.60
CA PHE A 43 -7.84 -11.74 -0.25
C PHE A 43 -7.88 -10.80 -1.45
N HIS A 44 -8.19 -9.54 -1.17
CA HIS A 44 -8.15 -8.44 -2.14
C HIS A 44 -7.49 -7.24 -1.50
N PHE A 45 -6.58 -6.61 -2.23
CA PHE A 45 -5.82 -5.47 -1.76
C PHE A 45 -6.20 -4.24 -2.57
N TYR A 46 -6.55 -3.17 -1.85
CA TYR A 46 -6.99 -1.90 -2.43
C TYR A 46 -6.01 -0.80 -2.06
N LEU A 47 -5.71 0.06 -3.03
CA LEU A 47 -4.87 1.24 -2.81
C LEU A 47 -5.75 2.49 -2.87
N ILE A 48 -5.64 3.35 -1.87
CA ILE A 48 -6.36 4.63 -1.77
C ILE A 48 -5.37 5.77 -1.96
N ASN A 49 -5.72 6.75 -2.78
CA ASN A 49 -4.94 7.97 -2.91
C ASN A 49 -5.13 8.88 -1.68
N ASN A 50 -4.31 8.64 -0.65
CA ASN A 50 -4.30 9.37 0.60
C ASN A 50 -2.85 9.57 1.07
N ASP A 51 -2.50 10.80 1.43
CA ASP A 51 -1.17 11.23 1.84
C ASP A 51 -0.90 11.08 3.34
N GLN A 52 -1.93 10.73 4.12
CA GLN A 52 -1.84 10.23 5.48
C GLN A 52 -1.59 8.73 5.46
N ILE A 53 -0.52 8.28 6.13
CA ILE A 53 -0.18 6.85 6.20
C ILE A 53 -1.20 6.09 7.05
N ASN A 54 -1.82 5.08 6.44
CA ASN A 54 -2.68 4.13 7.12
C ASN A 54 -2.81 2.83 6.32
N ALA A 55 -3.21 1.78 7.02
CA ALA A 55 -3.61 0.49 6.46
C ALA A 55 -4.72 -0.07 7.36
N PHE A 56 -5.65 -0.83 6.79
CA PHE A 56 -6.66 -1.52 7.58
C PHE A 56 -7.27 -2.68 6.80
N ALA A 57 -7.78 -3.67 7.52
CA ALA A 57 -8.50 -4.79 6.93
C ALA A 57 -9.91 -4.95 7.51
N PHE A 58 -10.83 -5.45 6.69
CA PHE A 58 -12.20 -5.75 7.10
C PHE A 58 -12.71 -7.07 6.51
N PHE A 59 -13.95 -7.41 6.82
CA PHE A 59 -14.56 -8.70 6.49
C PHE A 59 -14.34 -9.13 5.04
N GLY A 60 -14.04 -10.42 4.86
CA GLY A 60 -13.89 -11.03 3.53
C GLY A 60 -12.49 -10.90 2.93
N GLY A 61 -11.46 -10.70 3.75
CA GLY A 61 -10.07 -10.60 3.28
C GLY A 61 -9.77 -9.33 2.49
N ASN A 62 -10.53 -8.26 2.73
CA ASN A 62 -10.34 -6.99 2.07
C ASN A 62 -9.35 -6.15 2.89
N VAL A 63 -8.19 -5.86 2.30
CA VAL A 63 -7.12 -5.06 2.90
C VAL A 63 -7.01 -3.75 2.12
N VAL A 64 -7.00 -2.63 2.84
CA VAL A 64 -6.92 -1.29 2.28
C VAL A 64 -5.60 -0.66 2.71
N LEU A 65 -4.91 -0.08 1.74
CA LEU A 65 -3.58 0.52 1.88
C LEU A 65 -3.66 1.97 1.40
N HIS A 66 -3.17 2.92 2.20
CA HIS A 66 -3.02 4.29 1.72
C HIS A 66 -1.76 4.42 0.86
N SER A 67 -1.82 5.23 -0.21
CA SER A 67 -0.69 5.46 -1.12
C SER A 67 0.53 6.05 -0.41
N ALA A 68 0.34 6.74 0.72
CA ALA A 68 1.41 7.18 1.59
C ALA A 68 2.35 6.05 2.04
N LEU A 69 1.92 4.79 2.09
CA LEU A 69 2.81 3.67 2.40
C LEU A 69 4.02 3.59 1.46
N PHE A 70 3.87 3.97 0.19
CA PHE A 70 5.02 4.04 -0.73
C PHE A 70 6.00 5.16 -0.37
N ARG A 71 5.53 6.28 0.19
CA ARG A 71 6.41 7.36 0.67
C ARG A 71 7.27 6.87 1.83
N TYR A 72 6.66 6.20 2.81
CA TYR A 72 7.34 5.73 4.02
C TYR A 72 8.18 4.45 3.84
N SER A 73 7.84 3.58 2.90
CA SER A 73 8.57 2.32 2.69
C SER A 73 9.87 2.56 1.90
N ASP A 74 11.02 2.26 2.48
CA ASP A 74 12.33 2.40 1.81
C ASP A 74 12.67 1.17 0.96
N ASN A 75 12.13 0.02 1.35
CA ASN A 75 12.29 -1.25 0.64
C ASN A 75 10.97 -2.03 0.61
N GLU A 76 10.93 -3.05 -0.23
CA GLU A 76 9.72 -3.87 -0.44
C GLU A 76 9.34 -4.67 0.80
N SER A 77 10.31 -5.08 1.63
CA SER A 77 10.06 -5.79 2.88
C SER A 77 9.32 -4.90 3.90
N GLU A 78 9.56 -3.59 3.93
CA GLU A 78 8.83 -2.66 4.80
C GLU A 78 7.36 -2.58 4.39
N LEU A 79 7.07 -2.41 3.11
CA LEU A 79 5.69 -2.44 2.60
C LEU A 79 5.02 -3.79 2.89
N ALA A 80 5.74 -4.88 2.61
CA ALA A 80 5.28 -6.24 2.88
C ALA A 80 5.03 -6.49 4.38
N SER A 81 5.77 -5.83 5.27
CA SER A 81 5.58 -5.97 6.72
C SER A 81 4.21 -5.43 7.17
N VAL A 82 3.79 -4.28 6.62
CA VAL A 82 2.46 -3.71 6.88
C VAL A 82 1.37 -4.59 6.31
N MET A 83 1.57 -5.10 5.09
CA MET A 83 0.60 -6.01 4.47
C MET A 83 0.49 -7.34 5.24
N ALA A 84 1.59 -7.90 5.73
CA ALA A 84 1.61 -9.10 6.55
C ALA A 84 0.92 -8.90 7.90
N HIS A 85 1.07 -7.70 8.49
CA HIS A 85 0.34 -7.28 9.69
C HIS A 85 -1.18 -7.28 9.45
N GLU A 86 -1.65 -6.64 8.38
CA GLU A 86 -3.07 -6.62 8.03
C GLU A 86 -3.64 -8.00 7.69
N ILE A 87 -2.87 -8.83 6.98
CA ILE A 87 -3.26 -10.24 6.74
C ILE A 87 -3.44 -10.97 8.07
N SER A 88 -2.56 -10.72 9.05
CA SER A 88 -2.65 -11.32 10.38
C SER A 88 -3.89 -10.87 11.15
N HIS A 89 -4.29 -9.59 11.06
CA HIS A 89 -5.56 -9.12 11.61
C HIS A 89 -6.76 -9.90 11.04
N VAL A 90 -6.74 -10.19 9.74
CA VAL A 90 -7.80 -10.97 9.08
C VAL A 90 -7.79 -12.43 9.52
N THR A 91 -6.63 -13.11 9.48
CA THR A 91 -6.55 -14.54 9.81
C THR A 91 -6.89 -14.82 11.26
N GLN A 92 -6.53 -13.91 12.17
CA GLN A 92 -6.89 -13.98 13.59
C GLN A 92 -8.29 -13.43 13.90
N ARG A 93 -9.01 -12.97 12.86
CA ARG A 93 -10.39 -12.49 12.95
C ARG A 93 -10.56 -11.36 13.97
N HIS A 94 -9.57 -10.48 14.15
CA HIS A 94 -9.55 -9.45 15.19
C HIS A 94 -10.80 -8.55 15.14
N LEU A 95 -11.16 -8.07 13.95
CA LEU A 95 -12.37 -7.25 13.77
C LEU A 95 -13.65 -8.04 14.06
N ALA A 96 -13.72 -9.31 13.66
CA ALA A 96 -14.90 -10.14 13.90
C ALA A 96 -15.08 -10.43 15.41
N ARG A 97 -14.00 -10.77 16.12
CA ARG A 97 -14.01 -10.98 17.59
C ARG A 97 -14.44 -9.71 18.32
N ALA A 98 -13.85 -8.56 17.97
CA ALA A 98 -14.22 -7.27 18.55
C ALA A 98 -15.71 -6.94 18.35
N MET A 99 -16.26 -7.24 17.16
CA MET A 99 -17.68 -7.03 16.90
C MET A 99 -18.60 -8.05 17.59
N GLU A 100 -18.18 -9.30 17.73
CA GLU A 100 -18.93 -10.31 18.49
C GLU A 100 -19.07 -9.91 19.96
N ASP A 101 -18.01 -9.39 20.57
CA ASP A 101 -18.02 -8.86 21.94
C ASP A 101 -18.92 -7.63 22.06
N GLN A 102 -18.89 -6.74 21.07
CA GLN A 102 -19.68 -5.50 21.09
C GLN A 102 -21.18 -5.73 20.81
N LYS A 103 -21.53 -6.70 19.96
CA LYS A 103 -22.92 -7.09 19.70
C LYS A 103 -23.64 -7.59 20.95
N ARG A 104 -22.91 -8.21 21.88
CA ARG A 104 -23.46 -8.58 23.20
C ARG A 104 -23.95 -7.35 23.99
N ASN A 105 -23.39 -6.18 23.71
CA ASN A 105 -23.67 -4.93 24.43
C ASN A 105 -24.62 -3.98 23.69
N ALA A 106 -24.70 -4.01 22.34
CA ALA A 106 -25.59 -3.13 21.56
C ALA A 106 -25.91 -3.68 20.14
N PRO A 107 -26.91 -4.54 19.92
CA PRO A 107 -27.01 -5.34 18.69
C PRO A 107 -27.50 -4.64 17.39
N LEU A 108 -28.15 -3.47 17.44
CA LEU A 108 -28.96 -2.98 16.29
C LEU A 108 -28.33 -1.97 15.31
N THR A 109 -27.14 -1.42 15.55
CA THR A 109 -26.61 -0.28 14.73
C THR A 109 -25.23 -0.48 14.10
N TRP A 110 -24.59 -1.65 14.27
CA TRP A 110 -23.16 -1.82 13.96
C TRP A 110 -22.78 -1.85 12.48
N VAL A 111 -23.64 -2.38 11.59
CA VAL A 111 -23.26 -2.55 10.17
C VAL A 111 -23.12 -1.17 9.48
N GLY A 112 -24.05 -0.26 9.74
CA GLY A 112 -23.99 1.11 9.22
C GLY A 112 -22.84 1.91 9.85
N ALA A 113 -22.68 1.83 11.17
CA ALA A 113 -21.61 2.53 11.89
C ALA A 113 -20.22 2.09 11.40
N LEU A 114 -19.99 0.79 11.21
CA LEU A 114 -18.73 0.27 10.67
C LEU A 114 -18.47 0.81 9.25
N GLY A 115 -19.50 0.87 8.40
CA GLY A 115 -19.36 1.44 7.05
C GLY A 115 -18.91 2.89 7.09
N SER A 116 -19.52 3.71 7.94
CA SER A 116 -19.13 5.12 8.12
C SER A 116 -17.71 5.28 8.64
N ILE A 117 -17.26 4.41 9.57
CA ILE A 117 -15.88 4.44 10.09
C ILE A 117 -14.88 4.07 8.99
N LEU A 118 -15.13 2.97 8.26
CA LEU A 118 -14.26 2.55 7.16
C LEU A 118 -14.18 3.62 6.06
N LEU A 119 -15.29 4.30 5.76
CA LEU A 119 -15.30 5.42 4.81
C LEU A 119 -14.54 6.64 5.34
N ALA A 120 -14.65 6.96 6.63
CA ALA A 120 -13.89 8.07 7.22
C ALA A 120 -12.38 7.82 7.19
N MET A 121 -11.95 6.58 7.44
CA MET A 121 -10.54 6.18 7.34
C MET A 121 -10.04 6.24 5.89
N ALA A 122 -10.87 5.82 4.94
CA ALA A 122 -10.58 5.86 3.50
C ALA A 122 -10.58 7.28 2.91
N SER A 123 -11.50 8.14 3.38
CA SER A 123 -11.65 9.54 2.98
C SER A 123 -12.22 10.36 4.14
N PRO A 124 -11.41 11.24 4.74
CA PRO A 124 -11.86 12.10 5.83
C PRO A 124 -13.09 12.95 5.45
N GLN A 125 -13.16 13.41 4.20
CA GLN A 125 -14.25 14.23 3.68
C GLN A 125 -15.55 13.42 3.48
N ALA A 126 -15.45 12.18 2.98
CA ALA A 126 -16.62 11.30 2.80
C ALA A 126 -17.21 10.82 4.13
N GLY A 127 -16.34 10.57 5.12
CA GLY A 127 -16.76 10.22 6.49
C GLY A 127 -17.63 11.31 7.12
N MET A 128 -17.25 12.59 6.99
CA MET A 128 -18.00 13.71 7.59
C MET A 128 -19.41 13.89 7.03
N ALA A 129 -19.63 13.63 5.74
CA ALA A 129 -20.97 13.68 5.12
C ALA A 129 -21.88 12.53 5.63
N ALA A 130 -21.30 11.36 5.88
CA ALA A 130 -21.99 10.19 6.43
C ALA A 130 -22.30 10.30 7.94
N LEU A 131 -21.72 11.29 8.64
CA LEU A 131 -21.84 11.46 10.10
C LEU A 131 -22.94 12.44 10.54
N THR A 132 -23.81 12.91 9.64
CA THR A 132 -24.91 13.81 10.00
C THR A 132 -25.99 13.08 10.81
N GLY A 133 -26.09 13.40 12.11
CA GLY A 133 -27.30 13.21 12.92
C GLY A 133 -27.26 12.19 14.06
N THR A 134 -26.39 11.17 14.07
CA THR A 134 -26.45 10.09 15.10
C THR A 134 -25.12 9.63 15.70
N LEU A 135 -23.96 9.99 15.12
CA LEU A 135 -22.67 9.36 15.46
C LEU A 135 -21.55 10.36 15.84
N ALA A 136 -21.82 11.66 15.90
CA ALA A 136 -20.80 12.68 16.17
C ALA A 136 -20.05 12.49 17.51
N GLY A 137 -20.67 11.85 18.51
CA GLY A 137 -20.05 11.51 19.80
C GLY A 137 -19.22 10.21 19.81
N THR A 138 -19.19 9.45 18.72
CA THR A 138 -18.48 8.16 18.61
C THR A 138 -17.09 8.26 17.97
N GLN A 139 -16.59 9.47 17.70
CA GLN A 139 -15.21 9.66 17.20
C GLN A 139 -14.16 8.97 18.10
N GLN A 140 -14.43 8.90 19.41
CA GLN A 140 -13.56 8.25 20.39
C GLN A 140 -13.54 6.70 20.29
N GLY A 141 -14.23 6.11 19.31
CA GLY A 141 -14.36 4.68 19.08
C GLY A 141 -14.01 4.25 17.66
N MET A 142 -13.04 4.92 17.03
CA MET A 142 -12.42 4.39 15.80
C MET A 142 -12.03 2.92 16.00
N ILE A 143 -11.99 2.13 14.92
CA ILE A 143 -11.47 0.76 14.98
C ILE A 143 -10.01 0.87 15.44
N SER A 144 -9.81 0.70 16.74
CA SER A 144 -8.52 0.66 17.39
C SER A 144 -8.39 -0.73 17.96
N PHE A 145 -7.37 -1.44 17.51
CA PHE A 145 -7.11 -2.77 18.00
C PHE A 145 -6.54 -2.71 19.41
N THR A 146 -6.93 -3.68 20.25
CA THR A 146 -6.34 -3.81 21.57
C THR A 146 -4.84 -4.09 21.44
N ARG A 147 -4.07 -3.74 22.46
CA ARG A 147 -2.64 -4.06 22.52
C ARG A 147 -2.36 -5.55 22.27
N GLN A 148 -3.23 -6.43 22.77
CA GLN A 148 -3.10 -7.89 22.55
C GLN A 148 -3.29 -8.27 21.08
N ASN A 149 -4.25 -7.66 20.39
CA ASN A 149 -4.46 -7.88 18.96
C ASN A 149 -3.23 -7.40 18.15
N GLU A 150 -2.66 -6.25 18.49
CA GLU A 150 -1.46 -5.73 17.81
C GLU A 150 -0.24 -6.64 18.03
N GLU A 151 0.02 -7.07 19.28
CA GLU A 151 1.10 -8.02 19.57
C GLU A 151 0.88 -9.36 18.85
N GLU A 152 -0.35 -9.87 18.77
CA GLU A 152 -0.67 -11.09 18.04
C GLU A 152 -0.41 -10.93 16.52
N ALA A 153 -0.83 -9.79 15.95
CA ALA A 153 -0.65 -9.48 14.54
C ALA A 153 0.83 -9.31 14.16
N ASP A 154 1.65 -8.63 14.97
CA ASP A 154 3.09 -8.51 14.73
C ASP A 154 3.77 -9.88 14.71
N ARG A 155 3.43 -10.71 15.71
CA ARG A 155 4.02 -12.03 15.93
C ARG A 155 3.78 -12.97 14.78
N ILE A 156 2.57 -12.95 14.22
CA ILE A 156 2.20 -13.78 13.08
C ILE A 156 2.71 -13.13 11.80
N GLY A 157 2.57 -11.82 11.65
CA GLY A 157 2.96 -11.04 10.49
C GLY A 157 4.45 -11.20 10.18
N ILE A 158 5.32 -11.12 11.19
CA ILE A 158 6.77 -11.28 10.98
C ILE A 158 7.14 -12.70 10.53
N GLN A 159 6.40 -13.72 10.96
CA GLN A 159 6.58 -15.10 10.48
C GLN A 159 6.10 -15.27 9.04
N VAL A 160 5.01 -14.60 8.65
CA VAL A 160 4.55 -14.57 7.26
C VAL A 160 5.57 -13.87 6.39
N LEU A 161 6.05 -12.70 6.82
CA LEU A 161 7.07 -11.90 6.14
C LEU A 161 8.33 -12.73 5.84
N GLN A 162 8.88 -13.41 6.87
CA GLN A 162 10.04 -14.28 6.70
C GLN A 162 9.77 -15.44 5.74
N ARG A 163 8.62 -16.14 5.89
CA ARG A 163 8.28 -17.30 5.04
C ARG A 163 8.07 -16.92 3.58
N SER A 164 7.65 -15.68 3.32
CA SER A 164 7.55 -15.11 1.98
C SER A 164 8.90 -14.66 1.40
N GLY A 165 10.01 -14.79 2.14
CA GLY A 165 11.36 -14.44 1.70
C GLY A 165 11.69 -12.96 1.82
N PHE A 166 10.98 -12.22 2.67
CA PHE A 166 11.30 -10.82 2.99
C PHE A 166 12.13 -10.73 4.27
N ASP A 167 12.77 -9.57 4.46
CA ASP A 167 13.60 -9.30 5.64
C ASP A 167 12.72 -9.10 6.90
N PRO A 168 12.84 -9.97 7.93
CA PRO A 168 12.11 -9.80 9.18
C PRO A 168 12.44 -8.50 9.93
N GLN A 169 13.64 -7.94 9.73
CA GLN A 169 14.06 -6.68 10.36
C GLN A 169 13.30 -5.47 9.79
N ALA A 170 12.71 -5.60 8.61
CA ALA A 170 11.93 -4.51 8.01
C ALA A 170 10.70 -4.12 8.84
N MET A 171 10.10 -5.06 9.59
CA MET A 171 8.97 -4.76 10.47
C MET A 171 9.35 -3.80 11.61
N PRO A 172 10.32 -4.12 12.50
CA PRO A 172 10.74 -3.20 13.56
C PRO A 172 11.41 -1.93 13.01
N MET A 173 12.07 -1.97 11.86
CA MET A 173 12.61 -0.77 11.20
C MET A 173 11.50 0.20 10.81
N PHE A 174 10.45 -0.31 10.15
CA PHE A 174 9.29 0.48 9.76
C PHE A 174 8.55 1.05 10.98
N MET A 175 8.35 0.23 12.02
CA MET A 175 7.79 0.69 13.30
C MET A 175 8.63 1.81 13.94
N GLY A 176 9.96 1.66 13.95
CA GLY A 176 10.87 2.69 14.45
C GLY A 176 10.70 4.01 13.71
N LYS A 177 10.62 3.95 12.37
CA LYS A 177 10.38 5.12 11.51
C LYS A 177 9.10 5.87 11.86
N LEU A 178 8.00 5.17 12.14
CA LEU A 178 6.73 5.79 12.54
C LEU A 178 6.82 6.44 13.92
N LEU A 179 7.53 5.81 14.87
CA LEU A 179 7.75 6.41 16.17
C LEU A 179 8.59 7.67 16.07
N ASP A 180 9.65 7.63 15.26
CA ASP A 180 10.50 8.80 15.04
C ASP A 180 9.67 9.94 14.42
N GLU A 181 8.87 9.67 13.39
CA GLU A 181 7.95 10.65 12.79
C GLU A 181 6.98 11.23 13.83
N SER A 182 6.43 10.39 14.72
CA SER A 182 5.50 10.84 15.77
C SER A 182 6.15 11.77 16.81
N ARG A 183 7.47 11.69 17.00
CA ARG A 183 8.21 12.58 17.92
C ARG A 183 8.46 13.96 17.33
N TYR A 184 8.53 14.06 15.99
CA TYR A 184 8.85 15.29 15.28
C TYR A 184 7.63 16.01 14.68
N SER A 185 6.45 15.36 14.68
CA SER A 185 5.19 15.93 14.19
C SER A 185 4.22 16.28 15.32
N THR A 186 3.53 17.42 15.20
CA THR A 186 2.45 17.83 16.11
C THR A 186 1.23 16.90 16.01
N ARG A 187 1.08 16.16 14.90
CA ARG A 187 0.02 15.18 14.70
C ARG A 187 0.65 13.80 14.48
N PRO A 188 0.35 12.80 15.32
CA PRO A 188 0.86 11.45 15.10
C PRO A 188 0.33 10.89 13.77
N PRO A 189 1.10 10.04 13.07
CA PRO A 189 0.62 9.34 11.88
C PRO A 189 -0.71 8.62 12.15
N GLU A 190 -1.68 8.71 11.23
CA GLU A 190 -3.02 8.11 11.42
C GLU A 190 -2.96 6.61 11.73
N MET A 191 -2.01 5.90 11.13
CA MET A 191 -1.78 4.49 11.42
C MET A 191 -1.50 4.20 12.90
N LEU A 192 -0.92 5.13 13.67
CA LEU A 192 -0.70 4.94 15.11
C LEU A 192 -1.98 5.11 15.93
N LEU A 193 -3.04 5.71 15.36
CA LEU A 193 -4.35 5.83 16.00
C LEU A 193 -5.14 4.52 15.89
N THR A 194 -5.03 3.83 14.76
CA THR A 194 -5.66 2.53 14.49
C THR A 194 -4.84 1.36 15.04
N HIS A 195 -3.51 1.49 14.99
CA HIS A 195 -2.53 0.52 15.46
C HIS A 195 -1.59 1.14 16.50
N PRO A 196 -1.99 1.20 17.79
CA PRO A 196 -1.16 1.77 18.84
C PRO A 196 0.23 1.11 18.90
N LEU A 197 1.27 1.94 19.00
CA LEU A 197 2.67 1.50 18.99
C LEU A 197 3.41 1.96 20.26
N PRO A 198 3.13 1.37 21.44
CA PRO A 198 3.93 1.64 22.62
C PRO A 198 5.36 1.10 22.43
N GLU A 199 6.35 1.68 23.11
CA GLU A 199 7.76 1.25 23.00
C GLU A 199 7.95 -0.25 23.28
N SER A 200 7.12 -0.82 24.17
CA SER A 200 7.10 -2.27 24.45
C SER A 200 6.78 -3.14 23.22
N ARG A 201 5.94 -2.67 22.29
CA ARG A 201 5.58 -3.38 21.06
C ARG A 201 6.74 -3.36 20.06
N LEU A 202 7.39 -2.20 19.89
CA LEU A 202 8.62 -2.11 19.09
C LEU A 202 9.74 -2.99 19.67
N ALA A 203 9.87 -3.06 20.99
CA ALA A 203 10.84 -3.95 21.64
C ALA A 203 10.54 -5.44 21.38
N ASP A 204 9.26 -5.87 21.44
CA ASP A 204 8.87 -7.25 21.09
C ASP A 204 9.17 -7.56 19.61
N ALA A 205 8.84 -6.63 18.69
CA ALA A 205 9.13 -6.79 17.26
C ALA A 205 10.64 -6.92 16.99
N ARG A 206 11.48 -6.09 17.62
CA ARG A 206 12.96 -6.19 17.55
C ARG A 206 13.46 -7.52 18.09
N ASN A 207 12.99 -7.92 19.27
CA ASN A 207 13.39 -9.19 19.89
C ASN A 207 13.08 -10.39 19.00
N ARG A 208 11.93 -10.38 18.32
CA ARG A 208 11.51 -11.44 17.39
C ARG A 208 12.33 -11.47 16.12
N ALA A 209 12.51 -10.31 15.49
CA ALA A 209 13.35 -10.21 14.30
C ALA A 209 14.79 -10.70 14.57
N ASN A 210 15.34 -10.39 15.75
CA ASN A 210 16.69 -10.82 16.16
C ASN A 210 16.81 -12.33 16.42
N GLN A 211 15.71 -13.02 16.72
CA GLN A 211 15.69 -14.48 16.89
C GLN A 211 15.56 -15.22 15.54
N MET A 212 15.19 -14.50 14.48
CA MET A 212 15.06 -15.04 13.13
C MET A 212 16.39 -15.02 12.40
N ARG A 213 16.55 -15.91 11.41
CA ARG A 213 17.73 -15.91 10.55
C ARG A 213 17.76 -14.60 9.75
N PRO A 214 18.90 -13.90 9.67
CA PRO A 214 19.03 -12.73 8.82
C PRO A 214 18.72 -13.07 7.36
N VAL A 215 17.87 -12.26 6.71
CA VAL A 215 17.52 -12.38 5.29
C VAL A 215 17.87 -11.07 4.62
N VAL A 216 18.98 -11.03 3.87
CA VAL A 216 19.32 -9.86 3.04
C VAL A 216 18.62 -10.03 1.70
N VAL A 217 17.53 -9.30 1.50
CA VAL A 217 16.76 -9.32 0.24
C VAL A 217 16.82 -7.96 -0.45
N GLN A 218 16.95 -7.98 -1.76
CA GLN A 218 16.84 -6.77 -2.57
C GLN A 218 15.40 -6.62 -3.06
N SER A 219 14.81 -5.43 -2.87
CA SER A 219 13.48 -5.10 -3.41
C SER A 219 13.38 -5.39 -4.91
N SER A 220 12.23 -5.88 -5.35
CA SER A 220 11.92 -6.06 -6.77
C SER A 220 12.04 -4.75 -7.55
N ALA A 221 12.25 -4.84 -8.87
CA ALA A 221 12.17 -3.67 -9.74
C ALA A 221 10.74 -3.07 -9.72
N ASP A 222 9.73 -3.94 -9.64
CA ASP A 222 8.32 -3.56 -9.58
C ASP A 222 8.01 -2.70 -8.34
N PHE A 223 8.63 -2.94 -7.18
CA PHE A 223 8.46 -2.07 -6.01
C PHE A 223 8.88 -0.63 -6.31
N TYR A 224 10.07 -0.43 -6.91
CA TYR A 224 10.56 0.91 -7.22
C TYR A 224 9.74 1.58 -8.32
N LEU A 225 9.30 0.83 -9.34
CA LEU A 225 8.42 1.32 -10.41
C LEU A 225 7.03 1.69 -9.87
N ALA A 226 6.46 0.87 -8.98
CA ALA A 226 5.20 1.14 -8.30
C ALA A 226 5.29 2.37 -7.39
N LYS A 227 6.40 2.52 -6.65
CA LYS A 227 6.69 3.72 -5.84
C LYS A 227 6.81 4.97 -6.72
N ALA A 228 7.56 4.89 -7.83
CA ALA A 228 7.68 5.98 -8.79
C ALA A 228 6.32 6.38 -9.37
N ARG A 229 5.53 5.39 -9.82
CA ARG A 229 4.22 5.62 -10.44
C ARG A 229 3.21 6.20 -9.45
N THR A 230 3.17 5.67 -8.24
CA THR A 230 2.27 6.16 -7.19
C THR A 230 2.61 7.61 -6.82
N LEU A 231 3.88 7.91 -6.55
CA LEU A 231 4.29 9.26 -6.15
C LEU A 231 4.32 10.26 -7.31
N GLY A 232 4.40 9.80 -8.56
CA GLY A 232 4.45 10.64 -9.76
C GLY A 232 3.07 10.94 -10.35
N MET A 233 2.28 9.91 -10.67
CA MET A 233 0.94 10.06 -11.28
C MET A 233 -0.16 10.35 -10.26
N TYR A 234 -0.07 9.76 -9.07
CA TYR A 234 -1.09 9.91 -8.03
C TYR A 234 -0.64 10.89 -6.95
N THR A 235 -0.06 12.00 -7.39
CA THR A 235 0.44 13.06 -6.51
C THR A 235 -0.70 13.64 -5.67
N ASN A 236 -0.54 13.66 -4.35
CA ASN A 236 -1.51 14.23 -3.41
C ASN A 236 -0.77 14.70 -2.15
N GLY A 237 -0.92 15.97 -1.77
CA GLY A 237 -0.28 16.55 -0.58
C GLY A 237 1.22 16.25 -0.52
N ASP A 238 1.65 15.48 0.48
CA ASP A 238 3.06 15.08 0.69
C ASP A 238 3.50 13.87 -0.16
N ASN A 239 2.56 13.15 -0.80
CA ASN A 239 2.90 12.10 -1.77
C ASN A 239 3.34 12.74 -3.08
N LYS A 240 4.65 12.96 -3.22
CA LYS A 240 5.26 13.53 -4.42
C LYS A 240 6.54 12.79 -4.80
N LEU A 241 6.74 12.58 -6.09
CA LEU A 241 8.00 12.08 -6.62
C LEU A 241 9.00 13.24 -6.73
N GLY A 242 9.68 13.52 -5.62
CA GLY A 242 10.65 14.62 -5.52
C GLY A 242 11.97 14.35 -6.24
N THR A 243 12.68 15.42 -6.61
CA THR A 243 14.01 15.35 -7.23
C THR A 243 15.04 14.66 -6.34
N ASP A 244 14.93 14.84 -5.02
CA ASP A 244 15.88 14.25 -4.07
C ASP A 244 15.80 12.72 -4.05
N LEU A 245 14.58 12.17 -4.11
CA LEU A 245 14.38 10.72 -4.22
C LEU A 245 14.96 10.17 -5.53
N LEU A 246 14.71 10.85 -6.65
CA LEU A 246 15.24 10.47 -7.96
C LEU A 246 16.78 10.53 -7.98
N ASN A 247 17.37 11.59 -7.42
CA ASN A 247 18.82 11.76 -7.33
C ASN A 247 19.48 10.74 -6.40
N ALA A 248 18.80 10.33 -5.33
CA ALA A 248 19.26 9.25 -4.47
C ALA A 248 19.23 7.91 -5.21
N TRP A 249 18.18 7.65 -5.99
CA TRP A 249 18.05 6.42 -6.77
C TRP A 249 19.05 6.31 -7.92
N ASP A 250 19.46 7.42 -8.54
CA ASP A 250 20.55 7.42 -9.54
C ASP A 250 21.88 6.91 -8.97
N LYS A 251 22.12 7.14 -7.67
CA LYS A 251 23.33 6.68 -6.97
C LYS A 251 23.16 5.28 -6.38
N GLY A 252 21.97 4.71 -6.53
CA GLY A 252 21.58 3.41 -5.99
C GLY A 252 21.94 2.23 -6.89
N ASN A 253 21.30 1.09 -6.66
CA ASN A 253 21.44 -0.09 -7.50
C ASN A 253 20.72 0.08 -8.86
N ILE A 254 20.98 -0.82 -9.81
CA ILE A 254 20.43 -0.73 -11.18
C ILE A 254 18.89 -0.64 -11.23
N ARG A 255 18.18 -1.30 -10.31
CA ARG A 255 16.71 -1.26 -10.25
C ARG A 255 16.22 0.13 -9.84
N GLN A 256 16.91 0.77 -8.90
CA GLN A 256 16.63 2.15 -8.49
C GLN A 256 16.94 3.13 -9.63
N GLN A 257 18.07 2.98 -10.31
CA GLN A 257 18.45 3.82 -11.46
C GLN A 257 17.40 3.73 -12.58
N HIS A 258 16.97 2.51 -12.94
CA HIS A 258 15.90 2.31 -13.92
C HIS A 258 14.57 2.94 -13.47
N ALA A 259 14.21 2.81 -12.19
CA ALA A 259 13.01 3.42 -11.65
C ALA A 259 13.09 4.96 -11.60
N ALA A 260 14.27 5.54 -11.38
CA ALA A 260 14.48 6.98 -11.43
C ALA A 260 14.32 7.51 -12.86
N GLN A 261 14.89 6.81 -13.84
CA GLN A 261 14.70 7.13 -15.25
C GLN A 261 13.24 6.99 -15.68
N TYR A 262 12.56 5.92 -15.26
CA TYR A 262 11.12 5.74 -15.47
C TYR A 262 10.32 6.89 -14.85
N GLY A 263 10.60 7.24 -13.59
CA GLY A 263 9.96 8.33 -12.88
C GLY A 263 10.12 9.69 -13.57
N ARG A 264 11.31 9.98 -14.14
CA ARG A 264 11.53 11.20 -14.94
C ARG A 264 10.74 11.19 -16.24
N ALA A 265 10.67 10.05 -16.92
CA ALA A 265 9.85 9.91 -18.12
C ALA A 265 8.36 10.13 -17.80
N LEU A 266 7.90 9.60 -16.66
CA LEU A 266 6.55 9.76 -16.15
C LEU A 266 6.22 11.24 -15.87
N LEU A 267 7.07 11.94 -15.12
CA LEU A 267 6.88 13.37 -14.82
C LEU A 267 6.90 14.24 -16.09
N ALA A 268 7.75 13.89 -17.07
CA ALA A 268 7.77 14.57 -18.37
C ALA A 268 6.47 14.33 -19.16
N MET A 269 5.92 13.10 -19.10
CA MET A 269 4.64 12.76 -19.72
C MET A 269 3.48 13.55 -19.09
N GLU A 270 3.39 13.57 -17.76
CA GLU A 270 2.39 14.36 -17.00
C GLU A 270 2.47 15.87 -17.31
N SER A 271 3.67 16.37 -17.63
CA SER A 271 3.90 17.76 -18.05
C SER A 271 3.66 18.01 -19.54
N ASN A 272 3.06 17.06 -20.27
CA ASN A 272 2.85 17.07 -21.73
C ASN A 272 4.13 17.22 -22.58
N ASN A 273 5.31 16.99 -22.00
CA ASN A 273 6.59 17.01 -22.71
C ASN A 273 6.89 15.61 -23.28
N PHE A 274 6.08 15.19 -24.24
CA PHE A 274 6.08 13.83 -24.77
C PHE A 274 7.39 13.45 -25.48
N ASP A 275 8.08 14.39 -26.12
CA ASP A 275 9.36 14.12 -26.78
C ASP A 275 10.47 13.83 -25.76
N GLN A 276 10.53 14.60 -24.67
CA GLN A 276 11.44 14.33 -23.57
C GLN A 276 11.07 13.02 -22.85
N ALA A 277 9.78 12.78 -22.60
CA ALA A 277 9.30 11.54 -21.99
C ALA A 277 9.73 10.32 -22.82
N ARG A 278 9.53 10.35 -24.15
CA ARG A 278 9.96 9.30 -25.07
C ARG A 278 11.47 9.09 -25.03
N LYS A 279 12.24 10.18 -25.16
CA LYS A 279 13.71 10.13 -25.13
C LYS A 279 14.22 9.52 -23.83
N THR A 280 13.57 9.83 -22.71
CA THR A 280 13.94 9.34 -21.38
C THR A 280 13.56 7.87 -21.20
N LEU A 281 12.40 7.44 -21.71
CA LEU A 281 11.93 6.05 -21.60
C LEU A 281 12.62 5.09 -22.57
N GLN A 282 13.07 5.56 -23.74
CA GLN A 282 13.55 4.72 -24.83
C GLN A 282 14.67 3.73 -24.43
N PRO A 283 15.69 4.11 -23.63
CA PRO A 283 16.71 3.16 -23.20
C PRO A 283 16.15 2.01 -22.36
N LEU A 284 15.18 2.29 -21.47
CA LEU A 284 14.53 1.27 -20.64
C LEU A 284 13.70 0.32 -21.51
N LEU A 285 12.93 0.87 -22.45
CA LEU A 285 12.12 0.09 -23.37
C LEU A 285 12.96 -0.76 -24.33
N ASN A 286 14.15 -0.29 -24.71
CA ASN A 286 15.09 -1.08 -25.52
C ASN A 286 15.72 -2.23 -24.71
N ALA A 287 16.01 -1.99 -23.43
CA ALA A 287 16.61 -2.99 -22.54
C ALA A 287 15.61 -4.10 -22.16
N ASP A 288 14.34 -3.75 -21.92
CA ASP A 288 13.27 -4.70 -21.65
C ASP A 288 11.99 -4.33 -22.43
N PRO A 289 11.88 -4.76 -23.70
CA PRO A 289 10.76 -4.41 -24.57
C PRO A 289 9.41 -5.02 -24.15
N GLN A 290 9.41 -5.97 -23.21
CA GLN A 290 8.19 -6.66 -22.76
C GLN A 290 7.74 -6.22 -21.36
N ASN A 291 8.52 -5.34 -20.70
CA ASN A 291 8.18 -4.79 -19.42
C ASN A 291 6.84 -4.06 -19.47
N ALA A 292 5.87 -4.50 -18.67
CA ALA A 292 4.52 -3.92 -18.67
C ALA A 292 4.54 -2.43 -18.29
N TRP A 293 5.38 -2.02 -17.33
CA TRP A 293 5.49 -0.63 -16.89
C TRP A 293 5.99 0.29 -18.01
N TYR A 294 6.95 -0.18 -18.81
CA TYR A 294 7.53 0.61 -19.90
C TYR A 294 6.60 0.64 -21.12
N LEU A 295 5.93 -0.47 -21.42
CA LEU A 295 4.94 -0.55 -22.50
C LEU A 295 3.74 0.35 -22.24
N ASP A 296 3.25 0.39 -21.00
CA ASP A 296 2.15 1.25 -20.55
C ASP A 296 2.51 2.73 -20.73
N LEU A 297 3.62 3.19 -20.15
CA LEU A 297 4.04 4.59 -20.29
C LEU A 297 4.35 4.97 -21.75
N ALA A 298 4.92 4.06 -22.55
CA ALA A 298 5.15 4.30 -23.97
C ALA A 298 3.83 4.45 -24.75
N THR A 299 2.77 3.77 -24.31
CA THR A 299 1.42 3.89 -24.88
C THR A 299 0.83 5.26 -24.57
N ASP A 300 0.91 5.72 -23.33
CA ASP A 300 0.43 7.05 -22.93
C ASP A 300 1.13 8.17 -23.72
N ILE A 301 2.46 8.07 -23.87
CA ILE A 301 3.25 9.03 -24.65
C ILE A 301 2.82 9.05 -26.12
N ASP A 302 2.57 7.89 -26.73
CA ASP A 302 2.10 7.81 -28.12
C ASP A 302 0.70 8.41 -28.29
N LEU A 303 -0.23 8.07 -27.39
CA LEU A 303 -1.60 8.59 -27.42
C LEU A 303 -1.62 10.11 -27.23
N GLY A 304 -0.80 10.65 -26.32
CA GLY A 304 -0.64 12.10 -26.14
C GLY A 304 -0.14 12.84 -27.39
N GLN A 305 0.66 12.16 -28.23
CA GLN A 305 1.14 12.70 -29.52
C GLN A 305 0.24 12.33 -30.71
N LYS A 306 -0.94 11.74 -30.48
CA LYS A 306 -1.84 11.22 -31.55
C LYS A 306 -1.20 10.15 -32.45
N LYS A 307 -0.20 9.42 -31.94
CA LYS A 307 0.50 8.31 -32.62
C LYS A 307 -0.15 6.96 -32.30
N THR A 308 -1.47 6.87 -32.39
CA THR A 308 -2.26 5.70 -31.98
C THR A 308 -1.83 4.41 -32.71
N SER A 309 -1.49 4.51 -34.00
CA SER A 309 -1.01 3.36 -34.79
C SER A 309 0.28 2.77 -34.23
N ASP A 310 1.21 3.61 -33.75
CA ASP A 310 2.49 3.17 -33.19
C ASP A 310 2.26 2.42 -31.86
N ALA A 311 1.36 2.91 -31.02
CA ALA A 311 0.96 2.26 -29.77
C ALA A 311 0.35 0.87 -30.04
N ILE A 312 -0.63 0.79 -30.96
CA ILE A 312 -1.27 -0.47 -31.35
C ILE A 312 -0.24 -1.46 -31.88
N ASN A 313 0.64 -1.01 -32.78
CA ASN A 313 1.67 -1.86 -33.36
C ASN A 313 2.65 -2.38 -32.30
N ARG A 314 2.99 -1.57 -31.29
CA ARG A 314 3.82 -2.00 -30.16
C ARG A 314 3.12 -3.07 -29.32
N LEU A 315 1.87 -2.84 -28.92
CA LEU A 315 1.12 -3.74 -28.04
C LEU A 315 0.71 -5.06 -28.72
N LYS A 316 0.55 -5.07 -30.04
CA LYS A 316 0.25 -6.30 -30.82
C LYS A 316 1.44 -7.22 -31.03
N ARG A 317 2.67 -6.77 -30.74
CA ARG A 317 3.84 -7.65 -30.90
C ARG A 317 3.68 -8.86 -29.98
N PRO A 318 3.82 -10.09 -30.50
CA PRO A 318 3.71 -11.28 -29.67
C PRO A 318 4.76 -11.22 -28.56
N ARG A 319 4.34 -11.47 -27.31
CA ARG A 319 5.28 -11.73 -26.22
C ARG A 319 6.12 -12.93 -26.63
N ALA A 320 7.45 -12.82 -26.54
CA ALA A 320 8.31 -13.98 -26.75
C ALA A 320 7.85 -15.05 -25.75
N ALA A 321 7.47 -16.22 -26.26
CA ALA A 321 7.16 -17.36 -25.42
C ALA A 321 8.43 -17.73 -24.64
N TYR A 322 8.38 -17.61 -23.32
CA TYR A 322 9.36 -18.19 -22.40
C TYR A 322 8.78 -19.47 -21.81
#